data_AF-K9EIA6-F1
#
_entry.id   AF-K9EIA6-F1
#
_cell.length_a   1.000
_cell.length_b   1.000
_cell.length_c   1.000
_cell.angle_alpha   90.00
_cell.angle_beta   90.00
_cell.angle_gamma   90.00
#
_symmetry.space_group_name_H-M   'P 1'
#
loop_
_entity.id
_entity.type
_entity.pdbx_description
1 polymer ?
#
loop_
_entity_poly.entity_id
_entity_poly.type
_entity_poly.pdbx_seq_one_letter_code
_entity_poly.pdbx_strand_id
1 'polypeptide(L)'
;MSSEGMWTRLEDRFQRAGLNLDSEDGTGECSCSELAENLFEFLDHQIPRELERRLERHIAGCADCQDRAEAEEHVRTILKSSCAQSAPATLRVRIAQQIAVYKRVTY
;
A
#
# COMPACT_ATOMS: atom_id res chain seq x y z
N MET A 1 -20.98 -6.92 23.29
CA MET A 1 -20.01 -7.65 22.46
C MET A 1 -18.97 -6.64 22.00
N SER A 2 -17.84 -6.55 22.73
CA SER A 2 -16.88 -5.44 22.60
C SER A 2 -16.23 -5.40 21.22
N SER A 3 -16.25 -4.22 20.62
CA SER A 3 -15.52 -3.81 19.42
C SER A 3 -13.99 -3.99 19.55
N GLU A 4 -13.49 -4.21 20.76
CA GLU A 4 -12.08 -4.42 21.08
C GLU A 4 -11.51 -5.72 20.47
N GLY A 5 -12.32 -6.77 20.32
CA GLY A 5 -11.88 -8.04 19.72
C GLY A 5 -11.83 -8.05 18.19
N MET A 6 -12.30 -7.00 17.53
CA MET A 6 -12.31 -6.89 16.06
C MET A 6 -10.99 -6.34 15.53
N TRP A 7 -10.37 -5.42 16.27
CA TRP A 7 -9.07 -4.83 15.92
C TRP A 7 -7.92 -5.81 16.16
N THR A 8 -7.95 -6.57 17.26
CA THR A 8 -6.96 -7.63 17.52
C THR A 8 -6.94 -8.69 16.42
N ARG A 9 -8.10 -8.98 15.79
CA ARG A 9 -8.21 -9.93 14.68
C ARG A 9 -7.75 -9.34 13.34
N LEU A 10 -7.74 -8.02 13.19
CA LEU A 10 -7.14 -7.31 12.05
C LEU A 10 -5.62 -7.18 12.20
N GLU A 11 -5.12 -6.85 13.40
CA GLU A 11 -3.69 -6.91 13.74
C GLU A 11 -3.12 -8.34 13.55
N ASP A 12 -3.83 -9.37 14.02
CA ASP A 12 -3.44 -10.78 13.84
C ASP A 12 -3.42 -11.19 12.35
N ARG A 13 -4.27 -10.57 11.53
CA ARG A 13 -4.28 -10.76 10.08
C ARG A 13 -3.12 -10.06 9.38
N PHE A 14 -2.63 -8.94 9.92
CA PHE A 14 -1.36 -8.31 9.50
C PHE A 14 -0.15 -9.16 9.92
N GLN A 15 -0.14 -9.72 11.13
CA GLN A 15 0.94 -10.61 11.59
C GLN A 15 0.93 -11.99 10.89
N ARG A 16 -0.23 -12.48 10.45
CA ARG A 16 -0.37 -13.71 9.64
C ARG A 16 -0.05 -13.53 8.16
N ALA A 17 0.26 -12.32 7.69
CA ALA A 17 0.70 -12.05 6.32
C ALA A 17 2.12 -12.60 6.00
N GLY A 18 2.64 -13.53 6.81
CA GLY A 18 3.57 -14.54 6.34
C GLY A 18 4.99 -14.06 6.06
N LEU A 19 5.70 -13.62 7.10
CA LEU A 19 7.17 -13.76 7.09
C LEU A 19 7.51 -15.25 7.20
N ASN A 20 7.47 -15.97 6.07
CA ASN A 20 8.17 -17.26 5.96
C ASN A 20 9.64 -16.97 5.67
N LEU A 21 10.43 -16.92 6.74
CA LEU A 21 11.89 -16.94 6.71
C LEU A 21 12.37 -18.39 6.56
N ASP A 22 12.08 -19.02 5.42
CA ASP A 22 12.71 -20.28 5.01
C ASP A 22 12.70 -20.36 3.48
N SER A 23 13.56 -19.56 2.85
CA SER A 23 14.01 -19.76 1.48
C SER A 23 15.42 -19.19 1.38
N GLU A 24 16.39 -19.95 1.88
CA GLU A 24 17.79 -19.74 1.58
C GLU A 24 18.07 -20.20 0.15
N ASP A 25 18.20 -19.23 -0.76
CA ASP A 25 19.21 -19.32 -1.81
C ASP A 25 19.78 -17.91 -2.12
N GLY A 26 20.83 -17.56 -1.38
CA GLY A 26 22.08 -17.16 -2.02
C GLY A 26 22.16 -15.84 -2.80
N THR A 27 21.59 -14.74 -2.32
CA THR A 27 22.13 -13.35 -2.39
C THR A 27 21.09 -12.39 -1.81
N GLY A 28 21.48 -11.38 -1.05
CA GLY A 28 20.57 -10.41 -0.42
C GLY A 28 19.87 -9.45 -1.40
N GLU A 29 19.56 -9.90 -2.61
CA GLU A 29 19.01 -9.11 -3.71
C GLU A 29 17.54 -9.49 -3.92
N CYS A 30 16.64 -8.50 -3.97
CA CYS A 30 15.24 -8.74 -4.30
C CYS A 30 15.14 -9.43 -5.67
N SER A 31 14.19 -10.34 -5.83
CA SER A 31 13.92 -11.01 -7.11
C SER A 31 12.83 -10.28 -7.90
N CYS A 32 12.81 -10.46 -9.23
CA CYS A 32 11.76 -9.88 -10.08
C CYS A 32 10.35 -10.40 -9.72
N SER A 33 10.24 -11.62 -9.18
CA SER A 33 8.98 -12.18 -8.69
C SER A 33 8.52 -11.51 -7.39
N GLU A 34 9.44 -11.27 -6.46
CA GLU A 34 9.14 -10.55 -5.21
C GLU A 34 8.65 -9.12 -5.51
N LEU A 35 9.26 -8.44 -6.49
CA LEU A 35 8.74 -7.15 -6.95
C LEU A 35 7.35 -7.28 -7.55
N ALA A 36 7.11 -8.26 -8.43
CA ALA A 36 5.82 -8.42 -9.09
C ALA A 36 4.66 -8.66 -8.09
N GLU A 37 4.94 -9.36 -6.99
CA GLU A 37 3.97 -9.61 -5.92
C GLU A 37 3.68 -8.37 -5.06
N ASN A 38 4.64 -7.46 -4.93
CA ASN A 38 4.55 -6.28 -4.05
C ASN A 38 4.44 -4.96 -4.84
N LEU A 39 4.29 -5.00 -6.17
CA LEU A 39 4.41 -3.82 -7.03
C LEU A 39 3.35 -2.77 -6.70
N PHE A 40 2.10 -3.20 -6.48
CA PHE A 40 1.00 -2.29 -6.19
C PHE A 40 1.14 -1.67 -4.80
N GLU A 41 1.46 -2.48 -3.79
CA GLU A 41 1.68 -2.04 -2.43
C GLU A 41 2.91 -1.11 -2.34
N PHE A 42 3.96 -1.38 -3.11
CA PHE A 42 5.12 -0.51 -3.27
C PHE A 42 4.71 0.85 -3.83
N LEU A 43 3.97 0.88 -4.95
CA LEU A 43 3.49 2.12 -5.58
C LEU A 43 2.47 2.88 -4.72
N ASP A 44 1.81 2.21 -3.78
CA ASP A 44 0.90 2.81 -2.79
C ASP A 44 1.61 3.21 -1.48
N HIS A 45 2.91 2.96 -1.34
CA HIS A 45 3.68 3.10 -0.10
C HIS A 45 3.08 2.34 1.09
N GLN A 46 2.46 1.19 0.83
CA GLN A 46 1.83 0.33 1.82
C GLN A 46 2.70 -0.87 2.22
N ILE A 47 4.02 -0.72 2.09
CA ILE A 47 5.00 -1.74 2.47
C ILE A 47 5.95 -1.24 3.57
N PRO A 48 6.60 -2.15 4.33
CA PRO A 48 7.63 -1.77 5.28
C PRO A 48 8.81 -1.06 4.60
N ARG A 49 9.41 -0.08 5.27
CA ARG A 49 10.55 0.71 4.76
C ARG A 49 11.75 -0.12 4.31
N GLU A 50 12.01 -1.25 4.99
CA GLU A 50 13.12 -2.13 4.59
C GLU A 50 12.85 -2.80 3.24
N LEU A 51 11.61 -3.24 2.99
CA LEU A 51 11.20 -3.83 1.73
C LEU A 51 11.22 -2.79 0.61
N GLU A 52 10.73 -1.57 0.88
CA GLU A 52 10.77 -0.44 -0.05
C GLU A 52 12.19 -0.19 -0.59
N ARG A 53 13.17 -0.07 0.30
CA ARG A 53 14.57 0.14 -0.09
C ARG A 53 15.16 -1.02 -0.91
N ARG A 54 14.76 -2.26 -0.64
CA ARG A 54 15.23 -3.44 -1.39
C ARG A 54 14.63 -3.46 -2.81
N LEU A 55 13.33 -3.17 -2.93
CA LEU A 55 12.63 -3.10 -4.21
C LEU A 55 13.11 -1.92 -5.06
N GLU A 56 13.33 -0.74 -4.47
CA GLU A 56 13.90 0.42 -5.17
C GLU A 56 15.26 0.10 -5.80
N ARG A 57 16.13 -0.58 -5.05
CA ARG A 57 17.44 -1.02 -5.55
C ARG A 57 17.30 -2.00 -6.71
N HIS A 58 16.34 -2.92 -6.62
CA HIS A 58 16.08 -3.88 -7.67
C HIS A 58 15.57 -3.20 -8.95
N ILE A 59 14.59 -2.29 -8.83
CA ILE A 59 14.07 -1.51 -9.95
C ILE A 59 15.20 -0.72 -10.63
N ALA A 60 16.10 -0.09 -9.87
CA ALA A 60 17.24 0.63 -10.42
C ALA A 60 18.26 -0.25 -11.14
N GLY A 61 18.27 -1.56 -10.88
CA GLY A 61 19.20 -2.53 -11.47
C GLY A 61 18.58 -3.42 -12.57
N CYS A 62 17.26 -3.38 -12.77
CA CYS A 62 16.55 -4.29 -13.66
C CYS A 62 15.60 -3.52 -14.58
N ALA A 63 15.95 -3.45 -15.88
CA ALA A 63 15.18 -2.74 -16.90
C ALA A 63 13.73 -3.25 -17.01
N ASP A 64 13.51 -4.57 -17.01
CA ASP A 64 12.16 -5.15 -17.09
C ASP A 64 11.26 -4.72 -15.91
N CYS A 65 11.85 -4.62 -14.73
CA CYS A 65 11.16 -4.23 -13.51
C CYS A 65 10.90 -2.72 -13.45
N GLN A 66 11.80 -1.92 -14.01
CA GLN A 66 11.59 -0.49 -14.24
C GLN A 66 10.44 -0.25 -15.21
N ASP A 67 10.45 -0.90 -16.37
CA ASP A 67 9.38 -0.78 -17.37
C ASP A 67 8.01 -1.16 -16.80
N ARG A 68 7.96 -2.20 -15.95
CA ARG A 68 6.73 -2.58 -15.23
C ARG A 68 6.23 -1.51 -14.27
N ALA A 69 7.13 -0.92 -13.48
CA ALA A 69 6.77 0.15 -12.54
C ALA A 69 6.28 1.41 -13.28
N GLU A 70 6.98 1.80 -14.35
CA GLU A 70 6.60 2.95 -15.19
C GLU A 70 5.25 2.74 -15.89
N ALA A 71 4.99 1.54 -16.42
CA ALA A 71 3.71 1.21 -17.05
C ALA A 71 2.54 1.34 -16.06
N GLU A 72 2.71 0.83 -14.84
CA GLU A 72 1.68 0.94 -13.80
C GLU A 72 1.47 2.39 -13.34
N GLU A 73 2.53 3.17 -13.16
CA GLU A 73 2.44 4.59 -12.84
C GLU A 73 1.76 5.41 -13.96
N HIS A 74 2.00 5.03 -15.22
CA HIS A 74 1.35 5.65 -16.37
C HIS A 74 -0.17 5.40 -16.36
N VAL A 75 -0.60 4.16 -16.11
CA VAL A 75 -2.02 3.81 -15.97
C VAL A 75 -2.66 4.61 -14.83
N ARG A 76 -1.99 4.68 -13.69
CA ARG A 76 -2.44 5.44 -12.52
C ARG A 76 -2.59 6.94 -12.83
N THR A 77 -1.69 7.49 -13.64
CA THR A 77 -1.77 8.89 -14.09
C THR A 77 -3.00 9.13 -14.98
N ILE A 78 -3.26 8.23 -15.93
CA ILE A 78 -4.47 8.29 -16.77
C ILE A 78 -5.73 8.23 -15.90
N LEU A 79 -5.79 7.29 -14.95
CA LEU A 79 -6.93 7.16 -14.03
C LEU A 79 -7.14 8.43 -13.20
N LYS A 80 -6.07 9.03 -12.65
CA LYS A 80 -6.15 10.29 -11.90
C LYS A 80 -6.72 11.43 -12.75
N SER A 81 -6.31 11.53 -14.01
CA SER A 81 -6.82 12.58 -14.92
C SER A 81 -8.29 12.39 -15.31
N SER A 82 -8.71 11.13 -15.50
CA SER A 82 -10.06 10.79 -15.97
C SER A 82 -11.08 10.77 -14.82
N CYS A 83 -10.64 10.47 -13.60
CA CYS A 83 -11.49 10.38 -12.41
C CYS A 83 -11.43 11.64 -11.51
N ALA A 84 -11.00 12.78 -12.05
CA ALA A 84 -10.84 14.05 -11.32
C ALA A 84 -12.16 14.78 -10.97
N GLN A 85 -13.29 14.08 -11.00
CA GLN A 85 -14.57 14.66 -10.59
C GLN A 85 -14.56 14.95 -9.08
N SER A 86 -14.66 16.23 -8.74
CA SER A 86 -14.67 16.67 -7.34
C SER A 86 -15.88 16.07 -6.61
N ALA A 87 -15.64 15.44 -5.45
CA ALA A 87 -16.70 14.87 -4.63
C ALA A 87 -17.81 15.90 -4.37
N PRO A 88 -19.11 15.57 -4.48
CA PRO A 88 -20.20 16.54 -4.30
C PRO A 88 -20.09 17.33 -3.00
N ALA A 89 -20.40 18.62 -3.03
CA ALA A 89 -20.28 19.51 -1.87
C ALA A 89 -21.06 19.00 -0.64
N THR A 90 -22.23 18.41 -0.89
CA THR A 90 -23.07 17.78 0.15
C THR A 90 -22.35 16.65 0.87
N LEU A 91 -21.60 15.81 0.15
CA LEU A 91 -20.84 14.70 0.73
C LEU A 91 -19.67 15.24 1.55
N ARG A 92 -18.93 16.22 1.04
CA ARG A 92 -17.80 16.84 1.76
C ARG A 92 -18.23 17.45 3.09
N VAL A 93 -19.35 18.18 3.10
CA VAL A 93 -19.91 18.78 4.33
C VAL A 93 -20.28 17.69 5.34
N ARG A 94 -20.97 16.63 4.89
CA ARG A 94 -21.33 15.50 5.76
C ARG A 94 -20.10 14.82 6.37
N ILE A 95 -19.08 14.52 5.57
CA ILE A 95 -17.84 13.89 6.05
C ILE A 95 -17.13 14.80 7.06
N ALA A 96 -16.99 16.09 6.76
CA ALA A 96 -16.37 17.05 7.67
C ALA A 96 -17.09 17.14 9.01
N GLN A 97 -18.44 17.13 9.00
CA GLN A 97 -19.25 17.10 10.22
C GLN A 97 -19.01 15.82 11.04
N GLN A 98 -18.99 14.65 10.40
CA GLN A 98 -18.76 13.39 11.09
C GLN A 98 -17.36 13.31 11.70
N ILE A 99 -16.33 13.77 10.98
CA ILE A 99 -14.96 13.86 11.51
C ILE A 99 -14.89 14.81 12.71
N ALA A 100 -15.55 15.97 12.63
CA ALA A 100 -15.58 16.94 13.72
C ALA A 100 -16.27 16.39 14.98
N VAL A 101 -17.37 15.64 14.81
CA VAL A 101 -18.04 14.95 15.93
C VAL A 101 -17.12 13.90 16.52
N TYR A 102 -16.52 13.04 15.69
CA TYR A 102 -15.63 11.99 16.15
C TYR A 102 -14.47 12.56 16.98
N LYS A 103 -13.80 13.60 16.49
CA LYS A 103 -12.68 14.27 17.20
C LYS A 103 -13.06 14.87 18.56
N ARG A 104 -14.34 15.18 18.80
CA ARG A 104 -14.82 15.73 20.09
C ARG A 104 -15.18 14.65 21.10
N VAL A 105 -15.41 13.41 20.66
CA VAL A 105 -15.83 12.30 21.53
C VAL A 105 -14.63 11.45 21.97
N THR A 106 -13.56 11.44 21.17
CA THR A 106 -12.36 10.63 21.40
C THR A 106 -11.20 11.39 22.05
N TYR A 107 -11.40 12.64 22.46
CA TYR A 107 -10.46 13.47 23.22
C TYR A 107 -11.14 14.12 24.43
#